data_AF-A0A511MCJ2-F1
#
_entry.id   AF-A0A511MCJ2-F1
#
_cell.length_a   1.000
_cell.length_b   1.000
_cell.length_c   1.000
_cell.angle_alpha   90.00
_cell.angle_beta   90.00
_cell.angle_gamma   90.00
#
_symmetry.space_group_name_H-M   'P 1'
#
loop_
_entity.id
_entity.type
_entity.pdbx_description
1 polymer ?
#
loop_
_entity_poly.entity_id
_entity_poly.type
_entity_poly.pdbx_seq_one_letter_code
_entity_poly.pdbx_strand_id
1 'polypeptide(L)'
;MSADAAVDSASRAYAYAAALDPRLPDPDPVRIRAWADVLTGTDVWPDEAVQAVRIYYQRPNPYPIMPGDVIAIVKTLPPNTSEARLRSWFRAWSEYPYSGQIQRITGMCWEPTYPTPEGIHGDPAAERAYHVAELKQWVRDNWTTMMRAALAREIPAKELDNAQPTTNRELA
;
A
#
# COMPACT_ATOMS: atom_id res chain seq x y z
N MET A 1 0.03 -9.21 -2.92
CA MET A 1 -1.37 -9.65 -2.99
C MET A 1 -1.47 -11.11 -3.45
N SER A 2 -2.53 -11.87 -3.10
CA SER A 2 -2.76 -13.25 -3.58
C SER A 2 -3.24 -13.28 -5.04
N ALA A 3 -3.20 -14.45 -5.68
CA ALA A 3 -3.69 -14.61 -7.05
C ALA A 3 -5.19 -14.28 -7.18
N ASP A 4 -6.01 -14.72 -6.21
CA ASP A 4 -7.46 -14.45 -6.23
C ASP A 4 -7.78 -12.96 -6.11
N ALA A 5 -7.06 -12.25 -5.24
CA ALA A 5 -7.22 -10.80 -5.11
C ALA A 5 -6.70 -10.04 -6.34
N ALA A 6 -5.70 -10.59 -7.05
CA ALA A 6 -5.26 -10.04 -8.34
C ALA A 6 -6.33 -10.23 -9.43
N VAL A 7 -7.02 -11.38 -9.45
CA VAL A 7 -8.15 -11.62 -10.36
C VAL A 7 -9.31 -10.69 -10.07
N ASP A 8 -9.68 -10.49 -8.80
CA ASP A 8 -10.74 -9.55 -8.42
C ASP A 8 -10.39 -8.11 -8.83
N SER A 9 -9.15 -7.67 -8.56
CA SER A 9 -8.67 -6.33 -8.96
C SER A 9 -8.68 -6.15 -10.47
N ALA A 10 -8.19 -7.14 -11.22
CA ALA A 10 -8.19 -7.13 -12.69
C ALA A 10 -9.61 -7.09 -13.25
N SER A 11 -10.50 -7.94 -12.73
CA SER A 11 -11.90 -8.03 -13.13
C SER A 11 -12.60 -6.69 -12.97
N ARG A 12 -12.52 -6.10 -11.78
CA ARG A 12 -13.19 -4.81 -11.47
C ARG A 12 -12.61 -3.65 -12.28
N ALA A 13 -11.29 -3.57 -12.40
CA ALA A 13 -10.63 -2.52 -13.19
C ALA A 13 -10.98 -2.63 -14.68
N TYR A 14 -10.90 -3.83 -15.26
CA TYR A 14 -11.18 -4.04 -16.67
C TYR A 14 -12.66 -3.78 -16.98
N ALA A 15 -13.58 -4.31 -16.17
CA ALA A 15 -15.02 -4.09 -16.36
C ALA A 15 -15.36 -2.60 -16.33
N TYR A 16 -14.78 -1.84 -15.38
CA TYR A 16 -14.99 -0.40 -15.30
C TYR A 16 -14.36 0.35 -16.50
N ALA A 17 -13.17 -0.08 -16.93
CA ALA A 17 -12.51 0.51 -18.09
C ALA A 17 -13.29 0.27 -19.39
N ALA A 18 -13.80 -0.94 -19.62
CA ALA A 18 -14.60 -1.29 -20.79
C ALA A 18 -15.94 -0.54 -20.82
N ALA A 19 -16.51 -0.21 -19.67
CA ALA A 19 -17.69 0.65 -19.58
C ALA A 19 -17.43 2.12 -19.97
N LEU A 20 -16.18 2.60 -19.82
CA LEU A 20 -15.79 3.97 -20.12
C LEU A 20 -15.20 4.14 -21.53
N ASP A 21 -14.53 3.11 -22.05
CA ASP A 21 -13.83 3.15 -23.34
C ASP A 21 -14.33 2.04 -24.27
N PRO A 22 -15.14 2.39 -25.30
CA PRO A 22 -15.69 1.41 -26.23
C PRO A 22 -14.64 0.76 -27.15
N ARG A 23 -13.38 1.23 -27.13
CA ARG A 23 -12.27 0.60 -27.86
C ARG A 23 -11.74 -0.63 -27.12
N LEU A 24 -12.03 -0.77 -25.83
CA LEU A 24 -11.70 -1.97 -25.07
C LEU A 24 -12.68 -3.10 -25.45
N PRO A 25 -12.17 -4.28 -25.82
CA PRO A 25 -13.03 -5.42 -26.07
C PRO A 25 -13.77 -5.86 -24.81
N ASP A 26 -14.90 -6.55 -24.99
CA ASP A 26 -15.66 -7.10 -23.87
C ASP A 26 -14.79 -7.95 -22.93
N PRO A 27 -15.04 -7.91 -21.61
CA PRO A 27 -14.30 -8.71 -20.66
C PRO A 27 -14.50 -10.20 -20.94
N ASP A 28 -13.40 -10.91 -21.19
CA ASP A 28 -13.37 -12.37 -21.28
C ASP A 28 -12.41 -12.96 -20.23
N PRO A 29 -12.61 -14.22 -19.79
CA PRO A 29 -11.80 -14.82 -18.73
C PRO A 29 -10.29 -14.85 -19.02
N VAL A 30 -9.88 -14.96 -20.29
CA VAL A 30 -8.47 -15.00 -20.67
C VAL A 30 -7.83 -13.62 -20.50
N ARG A 31 -8.53 -12.55 -20.91
CA ARG A 31 -8.07 -11.17 -20.69
C ARG A 31 -7.96 -10.80 -19.22
N ILE A 32 -8.98 -11.15 -18.43
CA ILE A 32 -8.97 -10.89 -16.98
C ILE A 32 -7.80 -11.63 -16.34
N ARG A 33 -7.54 -12.88 -16.75
CA ARG A 33 -6.40 -13.65 -16.23
C ARG A 33 -5.07 -13.02 -16.62
N ALA A 34 -4.90 -12.59 -17.88
CA ALA A 34 -3.68 -11.92 -18.33
C ALA A 34 -3.42 -10.63 -17.53
N TRP A 35 -4.46 -9.83 -17.28
CA TRP A 35 -4.35 -8.66 -16.40
C TRP A 35 -3.98 -9.05 -14.97
N ALA A 36 -4.64 -10.06 -14.40
CA ALA A 36 -4.38 -10.55 -13.05
C ALA A 36 -2.92 -11.04 -12.89
N ASP A 37 -2.37 -11.69 -13.90
CA ASP A 37 -0.98 -12.15 -13.89
C ASP A 37 -0.01 -10.96 -13.82
N VAL A 38 -0.29 -9.84 -14.51
CA VAL A 38 0.49 -8.60 -14.38
C VAL A 38 0.34 -7.93 -13.01
N LEU A 39 -0.86 -7.98 -12.42
CA LEU A 39 -1.13 -7.41 -11.09
C LEU A 39 -0.62 -8.30 -9.94
N THR A 40 -0.29 -9.56 -10.20
CA THR A 40 0.18 -10.51 -9.19
C THR A 40 1.50 -10.01 -8.57
N GLY A 41 1.62 -10.09 -7.25
CA GLY A 41 2.79 -9.57 -6.52
C GLY A 41 2.81 -8.06 -6.31
N THR A 42 1.87 -7.31 -6.87
CA THR A 42 1.72 -5.87 -6.61
C THR A 42 0.82 -5.58 -5.39
N ASP A 43 0.74 -4.31 -5.00
CA ASP A 43 -0.16 -3.77 -3.96
C ASP A 43 -1.33 -2.99 -4.58
N VAL A 44 -1.87 -3.51 -5.69
CA VAL A 44 -3.04 -2.99 -6.38
C VAL A 44 -4.27 -3.74 -5.91
N TRP A 45 -5.03 -3.13 -4.99
CA TRP A 45 -6.27 -3.70 -4.46
C TRP A 45 -7.47 -3.29 -5.32
N PRO A 46 -8.62 -3.99 -5.21
CA PRO A 46 -9.69 -3.83 -6.19
C PRO A 46 -10.33 -2.44 -6.24
N ASP A 47 -10.50 -1.77 -5.10
CA ASP A 47 -11.05 -0.41 -5.04
C ASP A 47 -10.07 0.61 -5.63
N GLU A 48 -8.78 0.49 -5.32
CA GLU A 48 -7.72 1.30 -5.93
C GLU A 48 -7.58 1.07 -7.42
N ALA A 49 -7.77 -0.16 -7.88
CA ALA A 49 -7.67 -0.49 -9.30
C ALA A 49 -8.77 0.24 -10.10
N VAL A 50 -10.00 0.26 -9.59
CA VAL A 50 -11.11 1.04 -10.16
C VAL A 50 -10.83 2.55 -10.06
N GLN A 51 -10.34 3.03 -8.92
CA GLN A 51 -10.00 4.45 -8.74
C GLN A 51 -8.89 4.89 -9.70
N ALA A 52 -7.91 4.04 -9.97
CA ALA A 52 -6.84 4.31 -10.93
C ALA A 52 -7.38 4.41 -12.37
N VAL A 53 -8.31 3.53 -12.76
CA VAL A 53 -9.00 3.63 -14.06
C VAL A 53 -9.75 4.96 -14.17
N ARG A 54 -10.49 5.35 -13.12
CA ARG A 54 -11.19 6.65 -13.06
C ARG A 54 -10.23 7.82 -13.26
N ILE A 55 -9.10 7.83 -12.55
CA ILE A 55 -8.07 8.88 -12.66
C ILE A 55 -7.45 8.89 -14.08
N TYR A 56 -7.21 7.72 -14.66
CA TYR A 56 -6.62 7.62 -15.99
C TYR A 56 -7.52 8.25 -17.07
N TYR A 57 -8.81 7.93 -17.06
CA TYR A 57 -9.76 8.43 -18.06
C TYR A 57 -10.21 9.89 -17.84
N GLN A 58 -9.81 10.54 -16.75
CA GLN A 58 -9.97 11.99 -16.58
C GLN A 58 -8.98 12.81 -17.44
N ARG A 59 -7.96 12.17 -18.02
CA ARG A 59 -6.98 12.82 -18.88
C ARG A 59 -7.61 13.18 -20.23
N PRO A 60 -7.19 14.27 -20.89
CA PRO A 60 -7.61 14.56 -22.25
C PRO A 60 -7.10 13.50 -23.22
N ASN A 61 -7.96 13.02 -24.11
CA ASN A 61 -7.66 12.02 -25.16
C ASN A 61 -6.88 10.79 -24.67
N PRO A 62 -7.42 10.03 -23.71
CA PRO A 62 -6.75 8.84 -23.20
C PRO A 62 -6.67 7.76 -24.29
N TYR A 63 -5.57 7.02 -24.34
CA TYR A 63 -5.48 5.75 -25.06
C TYR A 63 -6.21 4.65 -24.25
N PRO A 64 -6.46 3.45 -24.81
CA PRO A 64 -6.96 2.34 -24.00
C PRO A 64 -5.98 2.01 -22.87
N ILE A 65 -6.50 1.98 -21.64
CA ILE A 65 -5.70 1.73 -20.44
C ILE A 65 -5.14 0.30 -20.40
N MET A 66 -3.91 0.16 -19.89
CA MET A 66 -3.23 -1.12 -19.69
C MET A 66 -3.02 -1.41 -18.19
N PRO A 67 -2.79 -2.67 -17.76
CA PRO A 67 -2.60 -2.98 -16.34
C PRO A 67 -1.36 -2.29 -15.74
N GLY A 68 -0.35 -1.99 -16.55
CA GLY A 68 0.81 -1.18 -16.14
C GLY A 68 0.44 0.26 -15.75
N ASP A 69 -0.54 0.87 -16.42
CA ASP A 69 -1.03 2.21 -16.08
C ASP A 69 -1.74 2.21 -14.72
N VAL A 70 -2.54 1.16 -14.46
CA VAL A 70 -3.20 0.96 -13.16
C VAL A 70 -2.16 0.88 -12.05
N ILE A 71 -1.12 0.05 -12.20
CA ILE A 71 -0.03 -0.05 -11.22
C ILE A 71 0.64 1.31 -11.00
N ALA A 72 0.95 2.03 -12.09
CA ALA A 72 1.63 3.33 -12.00
C ALA A 72 0.80 4.37 -11.23
N ILE A 73 -0.51 4.43 -11.49
CA ILE A 73 -1.39 5.37 -10.78
C ILE A 73 -1.57 4.96 -9.33
N VAL A 74 -1.83 3.67 -9.04
CA VAL A 74 -1.99 3.20 -7.65
C VAL A 74 -0.75 3.47 -6.80
N LYS A 75 0.46 3.43 -7.37
CA LYS A 75 1.69 3.82 -6.65
C LYS A 75 1.71 5.28 -6.19
N THR A 76 0.95 6.17 -6.84
CA THR A 76 0.83 7.58 -6.46
C THR A 76 -0.30 7.85 -5.47
N LEU A 77 -1.18 6.87 -5.25
CA LEU A 77 -2.30 7.02 -4.31
C LEU A 77 -1.81 6.95 -2.87
N PRO A 78 -2.40 7.77 -1.97
CA PRO A 78 -2.20 7.65 -0.54
C PRO A 78 -2.43 6.22 -0.02
N PRO A 79 -1.76 5.79 1.05
CA PRO A 79 -1.95 4.46 1.62
C PRO A 79 -3.32 4.28 2.27
N ASN A 80 -4.00 5.36 2.64
CA ASN A 80 -5.32 5.33 3.29
C ASN A 80 -6.51 5.41 2.32
N THR A 81 -6.31 5.14 1.02
CA THR A 81 -7.41 5.09 0.03
C THR A 81 -8.37 3.94 0.25
N SER A 82 -7.92 2.85 0.86
CA SER A 82 -8.77 1.74 1.31
C SER A 82 -8.21 1.11 2.58
N GLU A 83 -9.05 0.34 3.25
CA GLU A 83 -8.63 -0.46 4.41
C GLU A 83 -7.57 -1.50 4.03
N ALA A 84 -7.72 -2.16 2.88
CA ALA A 84 -6.83 -3.23 2.45
C ALA A 84 -5.40 -2.72 2.17
N ARG A 85 -5.30 -1.59 1.47
CA ARG A 85 -4.02 -0.92 1.21
C ARG A 85 -3.39 -0.42 2.50
N LEU A 86 -4.16 0.25 3.35
CA LEU A 86 -3.64 0.75 4.62
C LEU A 86 -3.14 -0.38 5.52
N ARG A 87 -3.83 -1.53 5.50
CA ARG A 87 -3.40 -2.73 6.21
C ARG A 87 -2.08 -3.29 5.67
N SER A 88 -1.96 -3.40 4.35
CA SER A 88 -0.72 -3.79 3.67
C SER A 88 0.43 -2.86 4.02
N TRP A 89 0.15 -1.56 4.04
CA TRP A 89 1.09 -0.50 4.38
C TRP A 89 1.58 -0.58 5.83
N PHE A 90 0.69 -0.74 6.82
CA PHE A 90 1.10 -0.90 8.22
C PHE A 90 1.98 -2.14 8.40
N ARG A 91 1.64 -3.25 7.74
CA ARG A 91 2.46 -4.46 7.79
C ARG A 91 3.87 -4.19 7.25
N ALA A 92 3.99 -3.53 6.11
CA ALA A 92 5.29 -3.22 5.51
C ALA A 92 6.12 -2.25 6.39
N TRP A 93 5.51 -1.19 6.89
CA TRP A 93 6.21 -0.18 7.70
C TRP A 93 6.51 -0.61 9.13
N SER A 94 5.82 -1.64 9.65
CA SER A 94 6.14 -2.23 10.95
C SER A 94 7.52 -2.91 11.02
N GLU A 95 8.18 -3.12 9.86
CA GLU A 95 9.56 -3.62 9.78
C GLU A 95 10.63 -2.52 9.99
N TYR A 96 10.21 -1.25 10.12
CA TYR A 96 11.08 -0.07 10.12
C TYR A 96 10.81 0.81 11.36
N PRO A 97 11.27 0.39 12.56
CA PRO A 97 10.95 1.03 13.84
C PRO A 97 11.32 2.51 13.90
N TYR A 98 12.36 2.93 13.19
CA TYR A 98 12.88 4.31 13.26
C TYR A 98 12.32 5.25 12.17
N SER A 99 11.38 4.80 11.35
CA SER A 99 10.92 5.55 10.16
C SER A 99 10.03 6.77 10.47
N GLY A 100 9.30 6.75 11.58
CA GLY A 100 8.31 7.79 11.92
C GLY A 100 7.05 7.80 11.04
N GLN A 101 6.95 6.94 10.02
CA GLN A 101 5.88 7.01 9.01
C GLN A 101 4.51 6.68 9.61
N ILE A 102 4.45 5.63 10.44
CA ILE A 102 3.22 5.21 11.11
C ILE A 102 2.67 6.34 11.97
N GLN A 103 3.56 7.03 12.70
CA GLN A 103 3.22 8.17 13.54
C GLN A 103 2.69 9.36 12.71
N ARG A 104 3.29 9.65 11.54
CA ARG A 104 2.82 10.74 10.66
C ARG A 104 1.40 10.52 10.15
N ILE A 105 1.07 9.28 9.76
CA ILE A 105 -0.25 8.96 9.20
C ILE A 105 -1.32 8.83 10.29
N THR A 106 -0.97 8.27 11.44
CA THR A 106 -1.95 8.02 12.51
C THR A 106 -2.04 9.16 13.53
N GLY A 107 -1.01 10.00 13.64
CA GLY A 107 -0.84 10.93 14.76
C GLY A 107 -0.53 10.25 16.10
N MET A 108 -0.42 8.91 16.11
CA MET A 108 -0.13 8.14 17.32
C MET A 108 1.38 8.02 17.50
N CYS A 109 1.86 8.19 18.73
CA CYS A 109 3.29 8.06 19.02
C CYS A 109 3.62 6.63 19.46
N TRP A 110 4.72 6.11 18.92
CA TRP A 110 5.42 4.93 19.41
C TRP A 110 6.88 5.28 19.53
N GLU A 111 7.47 4.89 20.66
CA GLU A 111 8.90 5.05 20.94
C GLU A 111 9.45 3.67 21.33
N PRO A 112 10.65 3.30 20.83
CA PRO A 112 11.31 2.06 21.22
C PRO A 112 11.66 2.04 22.71
N THR A 113 11.50 0.89 23.35
CA THR A 113 11.85 0.72 24.77
C THR A 113 13.36 0.79 25.00
N TYR A 114 13.78 1.66 25.91
CA TYR A 114 15.16 1.73 26.41
C TYR A 114 15.23 1.70 27.95
N PRO A 115 16.28 1.09 28.53
CA PRO A 115 17.31 0.30 27.84
C PRO A 115 16.74 -1.01 27.27
N THR A 116 17.35 -1.52 26.21
CA THR A 116 17.02 -2.85 25.68
C THR A 116 17.36 -3.93 26.71
N PRO A 117 16.69 -5.10 26.68
CA PRO A 117 16.97 -6.20 27.61
C PRO A 117 18.45 -6.62 27.64
N GLU A 118 18.87 -7.18 28.77
CA GLU A 118 20.24 -7.69 28.97
C GLU A 118 20.58 -8.74 27.89
N GLY A 119 21.81 -8.67 27.35
CA GLY A 119 22.28 -9.55 26.28
C GLY A 119 21.92 -9.09 24.86
N ILE A 120 21.09 -8.05 24.71
CA ILE A 120 20.79 -7.40 23.41
C ILE A 120 21.53 -6.07 23.29
N HIS A 121 21.71 -5.37 24.40
CA HIS A 121 22.27 -4.03 24.42
C HIS A 121 23.69 -3.97 23.81
N GLY A 122 23.90 -3.06 22.87
CA GLY A 122 25.17 -2.87 22.17
C GLY A 122 25.36 -3.71 20.90
N ASP A 123 24.39 -4.59 20.56
CA ASP A 123 24.32 -5.26 19.24
C ASP A 123 23.23 -4.60 18.37
N PRO A 124 23.61 -3.77 17.38
CA PRO A 124 22.63 -3.04 16.56
C PRO A 124 21.62 -3.94 15.82
N ALA A 125 22.03 -5.16 15.42
CA ALA A 125 21.14 -6.07 14.71
C ALA A 125 20.11 -6.69 15.65
N ALA A 126 20.55 -7.10 16.85
CA ALA A 126 19.68 -7.63 17.88
C ALA A 126 18.72 -6.57 18.43
N GLU A 127 19.20 -5.34 18.67
CA GLU A 127 18.38 -4.21 19.09
C GLU A 127 17.30 -3.88 18.05
N ARG A 128 17.68 -3.81 16.76
CA ARG A 128 16.71 -3.60 15.66
C ARG A 128 15.66 -4.71 15.62
N ALA A 129 16.06 -5.98 15.74
CA ALA A 129 15.14 -7.10 15.73
C ALA A 129 14.14 -7.03 16.91
N TYR A 130 14.62 -6.65 18.09
CA TYR A 130 13.79 -6.40 19.26
C TYR A 130 12.76 -5.28 19.02
N HIS A 131 13.21 -4.11 18.54
CA HIS A 131 12.32 -2.98 18.26
C HIS A 131 11.31 -3.26 17.14
N VAL A 132 11.67 -4.05 16.12
CA VAL A 132 10.72 -4.51 15.09
C VAL A 132 9.62 -5.38 15.72
N ALA A 133 9.99 -6.32 16.59
CA ALA A 133 9.02 -7.18 17.27
C ALA A 133 8.09 -6.36 18.18
N GLU A 134 8.64 -5.39 18.91
CA GLU A 134 7.90 -4.46 19.75
C GLU A 134 6.94 -3.59 18.94
N LEU A 135 7.41 -2.94 17.86
CA LEU A 135 6.55 -2.13 17.00
C LEU A 135 5.41 -2.97 16.41
N LYS A 136 5.69 -4.18 15.91
CA LYS A 136 4.65 -5.09 15.41
C LYS A 136 3.62 -5.43 16.49
N GLN A 137 4.06 -5.65 17.73
CA GLN A 137 3.16 -5.88 18.85
C GLN A 137 2.29 -4.65 19.11
N TRP A 138 2.90 -3.46 19.22
CA TRP A 138 2.18 -2.20 19.41
C TRP A 138 1.16 -1.93 18.31
N VAL A 139 1.49 -2.18 17.04
CA VAL A 139 0.56 -2.05 15.90
C VAL A 139 -0.63 -3.00 16.05
N ARG A 140 -0.41 -4.25 16.50
CA ARG A 140 -1.49 -5.20 16.75
C ARG A 140 -2.41 -4.73 17.88
N ASP A 141 -1.84 -4.26 18.98
CA ASP A 141 -2.59 -3.83 20.16
C ASP A 141 -3.40 -2.56 19.90
N ASN A 142 -2.92 -1.69 19.01
CA ASN A 142 -3.56 -0.41 18.68
C ASN A 142 -4.33 -0.43 17.35
N TRP A 143 -4.50 -1.61 16.73
CA TRP A 143 -4.97 -1.77 15.36
C TRP A 143 -6.22 -0.96 15.03
N THR A 144 -7.29 -1.15 15.81
CA THR A 144 -8.59 -0.50 15.56
C THR A 144 -8.49 1.03 15.64
N THR A 145 -7.75 1.54 16.61
CA THR A 145 -7.57 2.99 16.82
C THR A 145 -6.70 3.58 15.70
N MET A 146 -5.60 2.91 15.35
CA MET A 146 -4.70 3.33 14.27
C MET A 146 -5.42 3.37 12.92
N MET A 147 -6.16 2.32 12.58
CA MET A 147 -6.93 2.24 11.34
C MET A 147 -7.95 3.37 11.23
N ARG A 148 -8.70 3.63 12.31
CA ARG A 148 -9.67 4.73 12.35
C ARG A 148 -8.99 6.08 12.15
N ALA A 149 -7.90 6.35 12.88
CA ALA A 149 -7.19 7.63 12.81
C ALA A 149 -6.60 7.87 11.40
N ALA A 150 -5.98 6.85 10.82
CA ALA A 150 -5.36 6.92 9.50
C ALA A 150 -6.38 7.07 8.36
N LEU A 151 -7.51 6.36 8.40
CA LEU A 151 -8.57 6.50 7.39
C LEU A 151 -9.28 7.86 7.46
N ALA A 152 -9.38 8.46 8.65
CA ALA A 152 -10.01 9.77 8.82
C ALA A 152 -9.10 10.95 8.44
N ARG A 153 -7.80 10.72 8.25
CA ARG A 153 -6.82 11.77 8.00
C ARG A 153 -6.74 12.10 6.51
N GLU A 154 -6.85 13.37 6.16
CA GLU A 154 -6.38 13.85 4.87
C GLU A 154 -4.85 13.90 4.90
N ILE A 155 -4.19 13.12 4.03
CA ILE A 155 -2.73 13.11 3.95
C ILE A 155 -2.32 13.99 2.76
N PRO A 156 -1.67 15.15 2.99
CA PRO A 156 -1.17 15.98 1.91
C PRO A 156 -0.18 15.19 1.05
N ALA A 157 -0.27 15.31 -0.28
CA ALA A 157 0.62 14.60 -1.20
C ALA A 157 2.12 14.83 -0.92
N LYS A 158 2.47 16.01 -0.36
CA LYS A 158 3.84 16.36 0.05
C LYS A 158 4.36 15.63 1.30
N GLU A 159 3.47 15.07 2.11
CA GLU A 159 3.82 14.34 3.35
C GLU A 159 3.98 12.83 3.09
N LEU A 160 3.55 12.37 1.92
CA LEU A 160 3.70 10.99 1.49
C LEU A 160 5.06 10.81 0.83
N ASP A 161 6.01 10.30 1.60
CA ASP A 161 7.15 9.62 0.99
C ASP A 161 6.65 8.30 0.41
N ASN A 162 6.29 8.33 -0.88
CA ASN A 162 5.83 7.15 -1.62
C ASN A 162 6.96 6.15 -1.92
N ALA A 163 8.19 6.43 -1.46
CA ALA A 163 9.26 5.46 -1.50
C ALA A 163 8.79 4.18 -0.81
N GLN A 164 8.85 3.08 -1.56
CA GLN A 164 8.72 1.76 -0.95
C GLN A 164 9.76 1.64 0.16
N PRO A 165 9.49 0.91 1.25
CA PRO A 165 10.46 0.78 2.34
C PRO A 165 11.84 0.27 1.89
N THR A 166 11.88 -0.43 0.74
CA THR A 166 13.11 -0.92 0.08
C THR A 166 13.93 0.17 -0.64
N THR A 167 13.34 1.32 -0.95
CA THR A 167 14.01 2.45 -1.62
C THR A 167 14.74 3.38 -0.65
N ASN A 168 14.32 3.41 0.61
CA ASN A 168 15.05 4.09 1.66
C ASN A 168 16.16 3.14 2.13
N ARG A 169 17.29 3.19 1.42
CA ARG A 169 18.60 2.82 1.96
C ARG A 169 18.65 3.43 3.35
N GLU A 170 18.59 2.58 4.36
CA GLU A 170 18.67 2.94 5.77
C GLU A 170 19.71 4.06 5.90
N LEU A 171 19.21 5.27 6.20
CA LEU A 171 20.03 6.46 6.30
C LEU A 171 21.01 6.21 7.43
N ALA A 172 22.28 6.05 7.03
CA ALA A 172 23.54 6.30 7.73
C ALA A 172 23.59 5.99 9.23
#